data_AF-A0A0D1ZBA2-F1
#
_entry.id   AF-A0A0D1ZBA2-F1
#
_cell.length_a   1.000
_cell.length_b   1.000
_cell.length_c   1.000
_cell.angle_alpha   90.00
_cell.angle_beta   90.00
_cell.angle_gamma   90.00
#
_symmetry.space_group_name_H-M   'P 1'
#
loop_
_entity.id
_entity.type
_entity.pdbx_description
1 polymer ?
#
loop_
_entity_poly.entity_id
_entity_poly.type
_entity_poly.pdbx_seq_one_letter_code
_entity_poly.pdbx_strand_id
1 'polypeptide(L)'
;MASIKPPFTLESARAKVKFAQAMWNTQNPVTVSNGYTPNCIWRNRTSFIRGTDEIVDLLRQKWEKEANYRLRKELFAFTANRIAVQFWYEYQDRHDSMKWKRCYGLEDWTFDHETGKMEKRHMSANEILLGQDGDGIAVPAKGIEGRWFVDGVDVDDNSVTEKLTATHY
;
A
#
# COMPACT_ATOMS: atom_id res chain seq x y z
N MET A 1 11.39 13.18 -12.01
CA MET A 1 10.92 12.07 -11.15
C MET A 1 9.43 11.70 -11.35
N ALA A 2 8.81 12.06 -12.47
CA ALA A 2 7.66 11.30 -12.98
C ALA A 2 7.79 11.16 -14.50
N SER A 3 8.72 10.31 -14.94
CA SER A 3 8.77 9.88 -16.35
C SER A 3 7.49 9.13 -16.75
N ILE A 4 6.81 8.53 -15.76
CA ILE A 4 5.55 7.83 -15.91
C ILE A 4 4.39 8.78 -15.60
N LYS A 5 3.71 9.25 -16.65
CA LYS A 5 2.58 10.18 -16.62
C LYS A 5 1.44 9.68 -17.52
N PRO A 6 0.20 10.16 -17.31
CA PRO A 6 -0.92 9.73 -18.14
C PRO A 6 -0.92 10.40 -19.54
N PRO A 7 -1.68 9.86 -20.51
CA PRO A 7 -2.54 8.68 -20.41
C PRO A 7 -1.72 7.39 -20.25
N PHE A 8 -2.17 6.50 -19.36
CA PHE A 8 -1.46 5.25 -19.10
C PHE A 8 -1.75 4.19 -20.15
N THR A 9 -0.70 3.45 -20.49
CA THR A 9 -0.75 2.10 -21.07
C THR A 9 -0.73 1.05 -19.96
N LEU A 10 -0.97 -0.21 -20.28
CA LEU A 10 -0.85 -1.30 -19.29
C LEU A 10 0.54 -1.34 -18.64
N GLU A 11 1.59 -1.22 -19.46
CA GLU A 11 2.98 -1.24 -19.00
C GLU A 11 3.28 -0.06 -18.06
N SER A 12 2.93 1.15 -18.47
CA SER A 12 3.16 2.35 -17.66
C SER A 12 2.30 2.40 -16.40
N ALA A 13 1.07 1.88 -16.43
CA ALA A 13 0.24 1.72 -15.24
C ALA A 13 0.86 0.75 -14.22
N ARG A 14 1.34 -0.43 -14.67
CA ARG A 14 2.05 -1.39 -13.80
C ARG A 14 3.32 -0.77 -13.22
N ALA A 15 4.11 -0.09 -14.04
CA ALA A 15 5.30 0.60 -13.58
C ALA A 15 4.98 1.70 -12.56
N LYS A 16 3.87 2.44 -12.73
CA LYS A 16 3.41 3.45 -11.77
C LYS A 16 3.03 2.83 -10.43
N VAL A 17 2.33 1.69 -10.45
CA VAL A 17 1.94 0.94 -9.23
C VAL A 17 3.18 0.46 -8.48
N LYS A 18 4.17 -0.13 -9.17
CA LYS A 18 5.42 -0.60 -8.55
C LYS A 18 6.30 0.54 -8.05
N PHE A 19 6.34 1.67 -8.76
CA PHE A 19 6.97 2.88 -8.25
C PHE A 19 6.33 3.34 -6.94
N ALA A 20 5.00 3.41 -6.88
CA ALA A 20 4.29 3.77 -5.66
C ALA A 20 4.52 2.77 -4.52
N GLN A 21 4.57 1.46 -4.82
CA GLN A 21 4.92 0.42 -3.84
C GLN A 21 6.31 0.69 -3.23
N ALA A 22 7.33 0.87 -4.07
CA ALA A 22 8.69 1.14 -3.63
C ALA A 22 8.77 2.40 -2.75
N MET A 23 8.10 3.48 -3.17
CA MET A 23 8.03 4.72 -2.39
C MET A 23 7.41 4.49 -1.00
N TRP A 24 6.28 3.80 -0.92
CA TRP A 24 5.64 3.52 0.37
C TRP A 24 6.46 2.59 1.27
N ASN A 25 7.21 1.64 0.70
CA ASN A 25 8.12 0.77 1.46
C ASN A 25 9.37 1.51 2.00
N THR A 26 9.63 2.75 1.58
CA THR A 26 10.65 3.59 2.26
C THR A 26 10.23 4.01 3.67
N GLN A 27 8.91 3.97 3.95
CA GLN A 27 8.32 4.45 5.20
C GLN A 27 8.74 5.89 5.57
N ASN A 28 9.09 6.71 4.56
CA ASN A 28 9.50 8.09 4.75
C ASN A 28 8.37 9.04 4.30
N PRO A 29 7.74 9.78 5.23
CA PRO A 29 6.60 10.66 4.92
C PRO A 29 6.90 11.68 3.83
N VAL A 30 8.07 12.33 3.87
CA VAL A 30 8.46 13.38 2.92
C VAL A 30 8.76 12.79 1.54
N THR A 31 9.44 11.65 1.51
CA THR A 31 9.70 10.93 0.26
C THR A 31 8.39 10.52 -0.40
N VAL A 32 7.47 9.92 0.35
CA VAL A 32 6.16 9.49 -0.17
C VAL A 32 5.31 10.69 -0.60
N SER A 33 5.31 11.80 0.14
CA SER A 33 4.52 12.99 -0.19
C SER A 33 4.91 13.61 -1.55
N ASN A 34 6.14 13.39 -2.04
CA ASN A 34 6.58 13.87 -3.36
C ASN A 34 5.79 13.30 -4.54
N GLY A 35 5.07 12.18 -4.34
CA GLY A 35 4.20 11.58 -5.35
C GLY A 35 2.88 12.32 -5.58
N TYR A 36 2.56 13.32 -4.76
CA TYR A 36 1.25 13.99 -4.72
C TYR A 36 1.37 15.48 -5.10
N THR A 37 0.30 16.05 -5.67
CA THR A 37 0.23 17.49 -5.93
C THR A 37 0.11 18.28 -4.62
N PRO A 38 0.52 19.56 -4.56
CA PRO A 38 0.44 20.35 -3.33
C PRO A 38 -0.98 20.51 -2.75
N ASN A 39 -2.01 20.36 -3.59
CA ASN A 39 -3.42 20.45 -3.25
C ASN A 39 -4.14 19.08 -3.29
N CYS A 40 -3.40 17.97 -3.29
CA CYS A 40 -3.94 16.62 -3.42
C CYS A 40 -5.03 16.33 -2.38
N ILE A 41 -6.09 15.64 -2.80
CA ILE A 41 -7.21 15.26 -1.93
C ILE A 41 -7.15 13.77 -1.64
N TRP A 42 -7.10 13.38 -0.36
CA TRP A 42 -7.25 12.00 0.02
C TRP A 42 -8.52 11.73 0.80
N ARG A 43 -9.02 10.51 0.62
CA ARG A 43 -9.79 9.80 1.63
C ARG A 43 -9.02 8.54 2.02
N ASN A 44 -8.57 8.50 3.27
CA ASN A 44 -7.92 7.32 3.85
C ASN A 44 -8.86 6.71 4.89
N ARG A 45 -9.59 5.65 4.51
CA ARG A 45 -10.67 5.07 5.34
C ARG A 45 -11.72 6.13 5.68
N THR A 46 -11.77 6.56 6.94
CA THR A 46 -12.68 7.57 7.49
C THR A 46 -12.04 8.96 7.60
N SER A 47 -10.75 9.09 7.29
CA SER A 47 -10.03 10.36 7.34
C SER A 47 -10.01 11.05 5.98
N PHE A 48 -10.17 12.38 5.98
CA PHE A 48 -10.08 13.24 4.81
C PHE A 48 -8.88 14.17 4.98
N ILE A 49 -8.05 14.26 3.96
CA ILE A 49 -6.74 14.92 4.01
C ILE A 49 -6.59 15.79 2.77
N ARG A 50 -6.05 17.00 2.94
CA ARG A 50 -5.81 17.94 1.84
C ARG A 50 -4.41 18.53 1.88
N GLY A 51 -3.66 18.27 0.83
CA GLY A 51 -2.35 18.86 0.58
C GLY A 51 -1.19 18.19 1.33
N THR A 52 0.01 18.67 1.03
CA THR A 52 1.27 18.01 1.42
C THR A 52 1.43 17.87 2.93
N ASP A 53 1.12 18.93 3.70
CA ASP A 53 1.40 18.96 5.14
C ASP A 53 0.57 17.92 5.89
N GLU A 54 -0.75 17.88 5.63
CA GLU A 54 -1.63 16.89 6.25
C GLU A 54 -1.31 15.45 5.80
N ILE A 55 -0.84 15.26 4.55
CA ILE A 55 -0.35 13.96 4.07
C ILE A 55 0.88 13.52 4.88
N VAL A 56 1.85 14.41 5.07
CA VAL A 56 3.08 14.12 5.83
C VAL A 56 2.74 13.76 7.27
N ASP A 57 1.83 14.50 7.91
CA ASP A 57 1.42 14.24 9.28
C ASP A 57 0.70 12.90 9.45
N LEU A 58 -0.22 12.58 8.53
CA LEU A 58 -0.89 11.27 8.53
C LEU A 58 0.12 10.13 8.36
N LEU A 59 1.08 10.27 7.44
CA LEU A 59 2.09 9.25 7.18
C LEU A 59 3.06 9.08 8.35
N ARG A 60 3.41 10.17 9.04
CA ARG A 60 4.21 10.11 10.26
C ARG A 60 3.49 9.31 11.35
N GLN A 61 2.22 9.60 11.61
CA GLN A 61 1.40 8.86 12.58
C GLN A 61 1.22 7.40 12.17
N LYS A 62 1.04 7.13 10.87
CA LYS A 62 0.91 5.77 10.34
C LYS A 62 2.12 4.91 10.71
N TRP A 63 3.35 5.36 10.42
CA TRP A 63 4.54 4.53 10.66
C TRP A 63 5.14 4.65 12.07
N GLU A 64 4.66 5.61 12.87
CA GLU A 64 4.83 5.56 14.32
C GLU A 64 4.11 4.33 14.89
N LYS A 65 2.84 4.14 14.52
CA LYS A 65 2.04 2.96 14.90
C LYS A 65 2.46 1.66 14.21
N GLU A 66 2.63 1.68 12.90
CA GLU A 66 2.79 0.49 12.05
C GLU A 66 4.26 0.13 11.82
N ALA A 67 4.85 -0.61 12.78
CA ALA A 67 6.23 -1.07 12.71
C ALA A 67 6.40 -2.24 11.73
N ASN A 68 7.63 -2.43 11.22
CA ASN A 68 7.99 -3.53 10.31
C ASN A 68 7.06 -3.65 9.09
N TYR A 69 6.57 -2.50 8.62
CA TYR A 69 5.62 -2.37 7.53
C TYR A 69 6.22 -2.89 6.22
N ARG A 70 5.50 -3.78 5.53
CA ARG A 70 5.84 -4.26 4.19
C ARG A 70 4.61 -4.31 3.31
N LEU A 71 4.69 -3.73 2.13
CA LEU A 71 3.56 -3.52 1.22
C LEU A 71 3.83 -4.12 -0.15
N ARG A 72 2.82 -4.82 -0.66
CA ARG A 72 2.69 -5.23 -2.06
C ARG A 72 1.48 -4.52 -2.67
N LYS A 73 1.65 -3.98 -3.88
CA LYS A 73 0.60 -3.38 -4.69
C LYS A 73 0.51 -4.09 -6.04
N GLU A 74 -0.70 -4.30 -6.52
CA GLU A 74 -1.00 -4.85 -7.83
C GLU A 74 -1.98 -3.96 -8.59
N LEU A 75 -1.72 -3.82 -9.89
CA LEU A 75 -2.64 -3.13 -10.79
C LEU A 75 -3.94 -3.93 -10.88
N PHE A 76 -5.08 -3.28 -10.62
CA PHE A 76 -6.40 -3.87 -10.86
C PHE A 76 -6.95 -3.46 -12.23
N ALA A 77 -7.00 -2.15 -12.47
CA ALA A 77 -7.48 -1.58 -13.73
C ALA A 77 -6.89 -0.17 -13.94
N PHE A 78 -6.94 0.35 -15.16
CA PHE A 78 -6.57 1.72 -15.45
C PHE A 78 -7.42 2.26 -16.62
N THR A 79 -7.57 3.58 -16.68
CA THR A 79 -8.19 4.28 -17.82
C THR A 79 -7.67 5.71 -17.85
N ALA A 80 -7.11 6.13 -18.98
CA ALA A 80 -6.54 7.46 -19.17
C ALA A 80 -5.62 7.90 -18.01
N ASN A 81 -6.07 8.81 -17.15
CA ASN A 81 -5.31 9.33 -16.00
C ASN A 81 -5.67 8.70 -14.66
N ARG A 82 -6.33 7.54 -14.67
CA ARG A 82 -6.78 6.85 -13.45
C ARG A 82 -6.22 5.45 -13.37
N ILE A 83 -5.89 5.03 -12.14
CA ILE A 83 -5.44 3.68 -11.82
C ILE A 83 -6.22 3.20 -10.59
N ALA A 84 -6.78 1.99 -10.67
CA ALA A 84 -7.30 1.24 -9.55
C ALA A 84 -6.28 0.17 -9.15
N VAL A 85 -6.05 0.03 -7.85
CA VAL A 85 -4.98 -0.79 -7.29
C VAL A 85 -5.51 -1.64 -6.16
N GLN A 86 -5.06 -2.89 -6.11
CA GLN A 86 -5.19 -3.78 -4.97
C GLN A 86 -3.90 -3.74 -4.18
N PHE A 87 -3.98 -3.78 -2.86
CA PHE A 87 -2.78 -3.83 -2.05
C PHE A 87 -2.95 -4.64 -0.78
N TRP A 88 -1.83 -5.14 -0.30
CA TRP A 88 -1.71 -5.86 0.95
C TRP A 88 -0.48 -5.36 1.68
N TYR A 89 -0.60 -5.08 2.97
CA TYR A 89 0.57 -4.83 3.80
C TYR A 89 0.48 -5.56 5.12
N GLU A 90 1.64 -5.97 5.62
CA GLU A 90 1.79 -6.55 6.95
C GLU A 90 2.57 -5.59 7.83
N TYR A 91 2.21 -5.52 9.11
CA TYR A 91 2.87 -4.67 10.10
C TYR A 91 2.66 -5.22 11.51
N GLN A 92 3.49 -4.77 12.44
CA GLN A 92 3.27 -4.91 13.87
C GLN A 92 2.68 -3.62 14.43
N ASP A 93 1.60 -3.73 15.18
CA ASP A 93 0.94 -2.59 15.78
C ASP A 93 1.57 -2.24 17.13
N ARG A 94 2.31 -1.12 17.20
CA ARG A 94 2.92 -0.65 18.46
C ARG A 94 1.89 -0.37 19.54
N HIS A 95 0.64 -0.09 19.18
CA HIS A 95 -0.43 0.23 20.13
C HIS A 95 -1.22 -1.01 20.56
N ASP A 96 -0.88 -2.19 20.04
CA ASP A 96 -1.54 -3.46 20.34
C ASP A 96 -0.50 -4.56 20.54
N SER A 97 0.41 -4.32 21.49
CA SER A 97 1.43 -5.28 21.95
C SER A 97 2.27 -5.89 20.81
N MET A 98 2.57 -5.12 19.76
CA MET A 98 3.34 -5.57 18.60
C MET A 98 2.71 -6.75 17.83
N LYS A 99 1.39 -6.95 17.95
CA LYS A 99 0.69 -7.99 17.19
C LYS A 99 0.77 -7.75 15.70
N TRP A 100 1.00 -8.82 14.95
CA TRP A 100 1.01 -8.82 13.50
C TRP A 100 -0.39 -8.69 12.93
N LYS A 101 -0.54 -7.77 11.97
CA LYS A 101 -1.77 -7.54 11.23
C LYS A 101 -1.47 -7.56 9.75
N ARG A 102 -2.41 -8.08 8.96
CA ARG A 102 -2.43 -7.88 7.51
C ARG A 102 -3.58 -6.99 7.14
N CYS A 103 -3.27 -5.91 6.43
CA CYS A 103 -4.26 -5.06 5.82
C CYS A 103 -4.49 -5.46 4.37
N TYR A 104 -5.76 -5.56 3.99
CA TYR A 104 -6.25 -5.76 2.63
C TYR A 104 -6.91 -4.47 2.17
N GLY A 105 -6.56 -3.95 1.01
CA GLY A 105 -7.14 -2.71 0.56
C GLY A 105 -7.21 -2.52 -0.94
N LEU A 106 -8.06 -1.55 -1.29
CA LEU A 106 -8.23 -1.03 -2.64
C LEU A 106 -7.97 0.47 -2.60
N GLU A 107 -7.34 0.99 -3.64
CA GLU A 107 -7.14 2.41 -3.82
C GLU A 107 -7.36 2.84 -5.26
N ASP A 108 -8.04 3.99 -5.42
CA ASP A 108 -8.24 4.67 -6.69
C ASP A 108 -7.42 5.96 -6.73
N TRP A 109 -6.70 6.12 -7.84
CA TRP A 109 -5.74 7.18 -8.05
C TRP A 109 -6.15 8.00 -9.26
N THR A 110 -6.15 9.32 -9.15
CA THR A 110 -6.25 10.24 -10.29
C THR A 110 -5.00 11.11 -10.35
N PHE A 111 -4.46 11.26 -11.56
CA PHE A 111 -3.18 11.93 -11.79
C PHE A 111 -3.35 13.20 -12.62
N ASP A 112 -2.58 14.21 -12.24
CA ASP A 112 -2.36 15.40 -13.05
C ASP A 112 -1.59 15.04 -14.33
N HIS A 113 -2.01 15.59 -15.46
CA HIS A 113 -1.49 15.24 -16.78
C HIS A 113 -0.07 15.77 -17.02
N GLU A 114 0.23 16.96 -16.53
CA GLU A 114 1.49 17.63 -16.81
C GLU A 114 2.62 17.09 -15.93
N THR A 115 2.36 17.02 -14.63
CA THR A 115 3.35 16.62 -13.62
C THR A 115 3.42 15.12 -13.43
N GLY A 116 2.36 14.37 -13.76
CA GLY A 116 2.24 12.94 -13.45
C GLY A 116 2.14 12.64 -11.96
N LYS A 117 1.94 13.65 -11.11
CA LYS A 117 1.68 13.50 -9.67
C LYS A 117 0.21 13.18 -9.41
N MET A 118 -0.06 12.54 -8.29
CA MET A 118 -1.43 12.17 -7.91
C MET A 118 -2.14 13.38 -7.31
N GLU A 119 -3.29 13.77 -7.87
CA GLU A 119 -4.14 14.87 -7.39
C GLU A 119 -5.30 14.36 -6.51
N LYS A 120 -5.64 13.06 -6.62
CA LYS A 120 -6.63 12.40 -5.77
C LYS A 120 -6.21 10.98 -5.43
N ARG A 121 -6.31 10.63 -4.14
CA ARG A 121 -6.09 9.26 -3.63
C ARG A 121 -7.21 8.85 -2.70
N HIS A 122 -8.06 7.94 -3.13
CA HIS A 122 -9.08 7.37 -2.25
C HIS A 122 -8.73 5.93 -1.98
N MET A 123 -8.85 5.50 -0.72
CA MET A 123 -8.59 4.12 -0.36
C MET A 123 -9.54 3.63 0.72
N SER A 124 -9.88 2.34 0.62
CA SER A 124 -10.61 1.58 1.63
C SER A 124 -9.84 0.31 1.94
N ALA A 125 -9.76 -0.06 3.22
CA ALA A 125 -9.01 -1.22 3.63
C ALA A 125 -9.50 -1.73 4.98
N ASN A 126 -9.18 -2.99 5.28
CA ASN A 126 -9.52 -3.68 6.51
C ASN A 126 -8.35 -4.57 6.95
N GLU A 127 -8.20 -4.78 8.25
CA GLU A 127 -7.15 -5.58 8.84
C GLU A 127 -7.67 -6.87 9.44
N ILE A 128 -6.86 -7.91 9.35
CA ILE A 128 -7.00 -9.15 10.12
C ILE A 128 -5.78 -9.32 11.04
N LEU A 129 -5.99 -10.00 12.16
CA LEU A 129 -4.91 -10.48 13.02
C LEU A 129 -4.21 -11.67 12.35
N LEU A 130 -2.88 -11.75 12.43
CA LEU A 130 -2.11 -12.87 11.88
C LEU A 130 -1.57 -13.78 12.98
N GLY A 131 -1.78 -15.09 12.84
CA GLY A 131 -1.40 -16.13 13.79
C GLY A 131 -2.33 -16.22 15.00
N GLN A 132 -2.17 -17.29 15.79
CA GLN A 132 -3.11 -17.62 16.88
C GLN A 132 -3.32 -16.45 17.86
N ASP A 133 -2.23 -15.76 18.20
CA ASP A 133 -2.22 -14.68 19.18
C ASP A 133 -1.64 -13.36 18.62
N GLY A 134 -1.58 -13.22 17.28
CA GLY A 134 -0.90 -12.08 16.65
C GLY A 134 0.61 -12.26 16.48
N ASP A 135 1.12 -13.49 16.62
CA ASP A 135 2.55 -13.82 16.48
C ASP A 135 3.03 -13.87 15.02
N GLY A 136 2.10 -13.85 14.05
CA GLY A 136 2.40 -13.94 12.63
C GLY A 136 2.74 -15.35 12.15
N ILE A 137 2.64 -16.38 13.00
CA ILE A 137 2.92 -17.77 12.65
C ILE A 137 1.65 -18.42 12.11
N ALA A 138 1.73 -19.05 10.94
CA ALA A 138 0.57 -19.73 10.35
C ALA A 138 0.15 -20.92 11.22
N VAL A 139 -1.15 -21.07 11.45
CA VAL A 139 -1.72 -22.25 12.11
C VAL A 139 -2.34 -23.13 11.03
N PRO A 140 -1.75 -24.30 10.69
CA PRO A 140 -2.18 -25.10 9.55
C PRO A 140 -3.67 -25.48 9.58
N ALA A 141 -4.22 -25.74 10.77
CA ALA A 141 -5.63 -26.11 10.95
C ALA A 141 -6.63 -24.96 10.70
N LYS A 142 -6.16 -23.70 10.63
CA LYS A 142 -6.99 -22.51 10.37
C LYS A 142 -6.74 -21.88 8.99
N GLY A 143 -5.89 -22.49 8.16
CA GLY A 143 -5.55 -21.97 6.83
C GLY A 143 -4.50 -20.86 6.85
N ILE A 144 -4.55 -19.95 5.87
CA ILE A 144 -3.53 -18.90 5.65
C ILE A 144 -3.75 -17.72 6.60
N GLU A 145 -3.36 -17.91 7.86
CA GLU A 145 -3.37 -16.88 8.91
C GLU A 145 -1.96 -16.38 9.29
N GLY A 146 -0.87 -16.91 8.71
CA GLY A 146 0.50 -16.45 8.98
C GLY A 146 1.03 -15.45 7.96
N ARG A 147 2.21 -14.87 8.22
CA ARG A 147 2.85 -13.84 7.39
C ARG A 147 3.22 -14.31 5.97
N TRP A 148 3.07 -13.41 5.02
CA TRP A 148 3.59 -13.55 3.66
C TRP A 148 4.94 -12.87 3.50
N PHE A 149 5.10 -11.68 4.07
CA PHE A 149 6.27 -10.84 3.87
C PHE A 149 7.28 -11.09 5.00
N VAL A 150 7.93 -12.26 4.97
CA VAL A 150 8.95 -12.65 5.96
C VAL A 150 10.30 -11.97 5.71
N ASP A 151 11.15 -11.92 6.74
CA ASP A 151 12.43 -11.24 6.63
C ASP A 151 13.36 -11.88 5.58
N GLY A 152 14.08 -11.04 4.84
CA GLY A 152 14.90 -11.47 3.71
C GLY A 152 14.16 -11.80 2.41
N VAL A 153 12.82 -11.85 2.42
CA VAL A 153 12.02 -12.12 1.21
C VAL A 153 11.45 -10.82 0.64
N ASP A 154 11.70 -10.59 -0.65
CA ASP A 154 11.14 -9.46 -1.38
C ASP A 154 9.61 -9.61 -1.50
N VAL A 155 8.87 -8.51 -1.37
CA VAL A 155 7.41 -8.51 -1.50
C VAL A 155 6.94 -8.95 -2.89
N ASP A 156 7.83 -8.87 -3.88
CA ASP A 156 7.60 -9.29 -5.25
C ASP A 156 8.11 -10.70 -5.58
N ASP A 157 8.63 -11.44 -4.60
CA ASP A 157 9.12 -12.82 -4.78
C ASP A 157 8.01 -13.79 -5.23
N ASN A 158 8.40 -14.84 -5.97
CA ASN A 158 7.47 -15.86 -6.46
C ASN A 158 6.75 -16.57 -5.30
N SER A 159 7.43 -16.84 -4.19
CA SER A 159 6.81 -17.48 -3.02
C SER A 159 5.69 -16.64 -2.40
N VAL A 160 5.82 -15.30 -2.46
CA VAL A 160 4.77 -14.37 -2.02
C VAL A 160 3.62 -14.36 -3.02
N THR A 161 3.93 -14.36 -4.32
CA THR A 161 2.94 -14.41 -5.40
C THR A 161 2.12 -15.70 -5.36
N GLU A 162 2.74 -16.84 -5.10
CA GLU A 162 2.06 -18.14 -4.93
C GLU A 162 1.08 -18.10 -3.76
N LYS A 163 1.49 -17.56 -2.60
CA LYS A 163 0.61 -17.40 -1.44
C LYS A 163 -0.58 -16.48 -1.72
N LEU A 164 -0.33 -15.34 -2.37
CA LEU A 164 -1.38 -14.41 -2.78
C LEU A 164 -2.37 -15.08 -3.73
N THR A 165 -1.86 -15.81 -4.72
CA THR A 165 -2.68 -16.52 -5.70
C THR A 165 -3.53 -17.58 -5.03
N ALA A 166 -2.92 -18.51 -4.29
CA ALA A 166 -3.65 -19.57 -3.59
C ALA A 166 -4.71 -19.07 -2.60
N THR A 167 -4.58 -17.83 -2.11
CA THR A 167 -5.56 -17.22 -1.19
C THR A 167 -6.74 -16.56 -1.92
N HIS A 168 -6.54 -16.01 -3.14
CA HIS A 168 -7.53 -15.12 -3.77
C HIS A 168 -7.98 -15.51 -5.19
N TYR A 169 -7.26 -16.40 -5.86
CA TYR A 169 -7.50 -16.82 -7.25
C TYR A 169 -7.57 -18.34 -7.33
#